data_AF-A0A2P7BF78-F1
#
_entry.id   AF-A0A2P7BF78-F1
#
_cell.length_a   1.000
_cell.length_b   1.000
_cell.length_c   1.000
_cell.angle_alpha   90.00
_cell.angle_beta   90.00
_cell.angle_gamma   90.00
#
_symmetry.space_group_name_H-M   'P 1'
#
loop_
_entity.id
_entity.type
_entity.pdbx_description
1 polymer ?
#
loop_
_entity_poly.entity_id
_entity_poly.type
_entity_poly.pdbx_seq_one_letter_code
_entity_poly.pdbx_strand_id
1 'polypeptide(L)'
;MLLAGEIEARTKFGVGRYYPHCPSSVCLSEIPIHNLSRIKRLRGSYGIGFTKEFIGQIGGGPLFYTMDERYEAVAELMSQSRHDPKAPIWILVPFIDVLRTNYQFDWEREWRVPHNIKFDPKAVSFVLLPEDEHDVFSAYCISKHAEGSMPLYDCPLIDHRWPKERIRVTLG
;
A
#
# COMPACT_ATOMS: atom_id res chain seq x y z
N MET A 1 -5.93 -14.18 2.14
CA MET A 1 -5.28 -12.95 2.61
C MET A 1 -6.12 -11.71 2.31
N LEU A 2 -6.78 -11.58 1.15
CA LEU A 2 -7.82 -10.55 0.94
C LEU A 2 -9.11 -10.79 1.75
N LEU A 3 -9.54 -12.05 1.84
CA LEU A 3 -10.81 -12.49 2.43
C LEU A 3 -10.98 -12.21 3.93
N ALA A 4 -9.90 -11.88 4.64
CA ALA A 4 -9.92 -11.67 6.09
C ALA A 4 -10.10 -10.19 6.50
N GLY A 5 -10.17 -9.26 5.52
CA GLY A 5 -10.18 -7.82 5.83
C GLY A 5 -8.87 -7.33 6.46
N GLU A 6 -7.75 -8.01 6.19
CA GLU A 6 -6.46 -7.67 6.76
C GLU A 6 -5.30 -7.82 5.76
N ILE A 7 -4.44 -6.80 5.70
CA ILE A 7 -3.13 -6.84 5.03
C ILE A 7 -2.05 -6.82 6.10
N GLU A 8 -1.25 -7.89 6.17
CA GLU A 8 -0.19 -8.04 7.16
C GLU A 8 1.05 -7.20 6.81
N ALA A 9 1.56 -6.47 7.79
CA ALA A 9 2.84 -5.78 7.71
C ALA A 9 3.98 -6.77 7.99
N ARG A 10 4.56 -7.31 6.92
CA ARG A 10 5.56 -8.40 7.02
C ARG A 10 7.01 -7.94 7.08
N THR A 11 7.30 -6.77 6.53
CA THR A 11 8.68 -6.35 6.26
C THR A 11 8.94 -5.00 6.90
N LYS A 12 10.07 -4.86 7.60
CA LYS A 12 10.59 -3.57 8.04
C LYS A 12 11.11 -2.80 6.85
N PHE A 13 10.71 -1.54 6.72
CA PHE A 13 11.08 -0.68 5.60
C PHE A 13 11.69 0.65 6.08
N GLY A 14 12.28 1.39 5.15
CA GLY A 14 12.85 2.71 5.37
C GLY A 14 14.28 2.66 5.90
N VAL A 15 14.80 3.83 6.25
CA VAL A 15 16.15 3.99 6.79
C VAL A 15 16.34 3.27 8.13
N GLY A 16 15.26 3.10 8.89
CA GLY A 16 15.24 2.41 10.17
C GLY A 16 15.20 0.89 10.09
N ARG A 17 15.08 0.27 8.90
CA ARG A 17 14.75 -1.17 8.73
C ARG A 17 15.63 -2.15 9.52
N TYR A 18 16.87 -1.75 9.82
CA TYR A 18 17.85 -2.58 10.55
C TYR A 18 17.79 -2.40 12.07
N TYR A 19 17.03 -1.42 12.57
CA TYR A 19 16.83 -1.21 13.99
C TYR A 19 15.69 -2.09 14.52
N PRO A 20 15.83 -2.64 15.75
CA PRO A 20 14.80 -3.49 16.35
C PRO A 20 13.48 -2.75 16.54
N HIS A 21 13.55 -1.46 16.84
CA HIS A 21 12.40 -0.58 17.11
C HIS A 21 11.66 -0.11 15.86
N CYS A 22 12.22 -0.31 14.66
CA CYS A 22 11.53 0.02 13.42
C CYS A 22 10.38 -0.99 13.20
N PRO A 23 9.13 -0.53 13.05
CA PRO A 23 8.00 -1.41 12.80
C PRO A 23 8.08 -2.04 11.41
N SER A 24 7.41 -3.18 11.24
CA SER A 24 7.06 -3.68 9.92
C SER A 24 6.00 -2.77 9.29
N SER A 25 5.93 -2.73 7.96
CA SER A 25 4.96 -1.89 7.26
C SER A 25 4.29 -2.63 6.10
N VAL A 26 3.06 -2.21 5.79
CA VAL A 26 2.43 -2.48 4.49
C VAL A 26 2.90 -1.41 3.51
N CYS A 27 3.31 -1.84 2.32
CA CYS A 27 3.70 -0.96 1.23
C CYS A 27 2.54 -0.81 0.24
N LEU A 28 2.22 0.43 -0.10
CA LEU A 28 1.18 0.77 -1.07
C LEU A 28 1.81 1.62 -2.19
N SER A 29 1.19 1.58 -3.36
CA SER A 29 1.63 2.32 -4.54
C SER A 29 0.52 3.27 -4.97
N GLU A 30 0.82 4.56 -5.01
CA GLU A 30 0.00 5.56 -5.67
C GLU A 30 0.56 5.79 -7.07
N ILE A 31 -0.26 5.52 -8.08
CA ILE A 31 0.14 5.74 -9.48
C ILE A 31 -1.00 6.40 -10.26
N PRO A 32 -0.69 7.12 -11.35
CA PRO A 32 -1.70 7.51 -12.31
C PRO A 32 -2.39 6.27 -12.91
N ILE A 33 -3.72 6.31 -13.04
CA ILE A 33 -4.54 5.22 -13.58
C ILE A 33 -4.01 4.66 -14.91
N HIS A 34 -3.54 5.53 -15.80
CA HIS A 34 -3.00 5.12 -17.11
C HIS A 34 -1.68 4.34 -17.03
N ASN A 35 -1.03 4.32 -15.87
CA ASN A 35 0.19 3.54 -15.60
C ASN A 35 -0.09 2.20 -14.91
N LEU A 36 -1.36 1.80 -14.69
CA LEU A 36 -1.70 0.52 -14.04
C LEU A 36 -1.08 -0.69 -14.73
N SER A 37 -0.94 -0.66 -16.06
CA SER A 37 -0.26 -1.72 -16.82
C SER A 37 1.22 -1.90 -16.44
N ARG A 38 1.88 -0.85 -15.95
CA ARG A 38 3.27 -0.92 -15.47
C ARG A 38 3.38 -1.66 -14.13
N ILE A 39 2.33 -1.63 -13.30
CA ILE A 39 2.29 -2.36 -12.03
C ILE A 39 2.33 -3.87 -12.26
N LYS A 40 1.64 -4.39 -13.29
CA LYS A 40 1.64 -5.83 -13.58
C LYS A 40 3.04 -6.41 -13.67
N ARG A 41 3.93 -5.72 -14.39
CA ARG A 41 5.32 -6.16 -14.58
C ARG A 41 6.09 -6.27 -13.26
N LEU A 42 5.70 -5.50 -12.24
CA LEU A 42 6.42 -5.38 -10.97
C LEU A 42 5.76 -6.12 -9.80
N ARG A 43 4.43 -6.28 -9.82
CA ARG A 43 3.61 -6.71 -8.69
C ARG A 43 2.52 -7.73 -9.04
N GLY A 44 2.30 -8.03 -10.32
CA GLY A 44 1.27 -8.96 -10.80
C GLY A 44 -0.08 -8.29 -11.13
N SER A 45 -1.07 -9.10 -11.51
CA SER A 45 -2.36 -8.63 -12.04
C SER A 45 -3.42 -8.39 -10.95
N TYR A 46 -3.12 -8.65 -9.68
CA TYR A 46 -4.08 -8.64 -8.58
C TYR A 46 -3.76 -7.54 -7.57
N GLY A 47 -4.77 -6.87 -7.05
CA GLY A 47 -4.59 -5.84 -6.01
C GLY A 47 -5.90 -5.28 -5.48
N ILE A 48 -5.81 -4.44 -4.45
CA ILE A 48 -6.93 -3.68 -3.90
C ILE A 48 -6.54 -2.22 -3.74
N GLY A 49 -7.48 -1.34 -4.03
CA GLY A 49 -7.34 0.10 -3.90
C GLY A 49 -8.07 0.62 -2.67
N PHE A 50 -7.49 1.66 -2.07
CA PHE A 50 -8.09 2.42 -0.99
C PHE A 50 -8.03 3.92 -1.32
N THR A 51 -8.89 4.71 -0.70
CA THR A 51 -8.76 6.17 -0.73
C THR A 51 -7.57 6.62 0.10
N LYS A 52 -6.98 7.77 -0.26
CA LYS A 52 -5.88 8.35 0.52
C LYS A 52 -6.34 8.76 1.90
N GLU A 53 -7.59 9.21 2.00
CA GLU A 53 -8.24 9.59 3.23
C GLU A 53 -8.30 8.41 4.20
N PHE A 54 -8.72 7.22 3.73
CA PHE A 54 -8.71 6.01 4.54
C PHE A 54 -7.30 5.66 5.02
N ILE A 55 -6.32 5.65 4.11
CA ILE A 55 -4.92 5.34 4.45
C ILE A 55 -4.36 6.34 5.47
N GLY A 56 -4.65 7.64 5.32
CA GLY A 56 -4.24 8.67 6.28
C GLY A 56 -4.89 8.50 7.66
N GLN A 57 -6.18 8.15 7.71
CA GLN A 57 -6.89 7.91 8.97
C GLN A 57 -6.32 6.76 9.79
N ILE A 58 -5.77 5.75 9.13
CA ILE A 58 -5.13 4.61 9.78
C ILE A 58 -3.63 4.82 10.04
N GLY A 59 -3.13 6.07 10.00
CA GLY A 59 -1.73 6.39 10.28
C GLY A 59 -0.77 6.04 9.14
N GLY A 60 -1.29 5.82 7.94
CA GLY A 60 -0.50 5.68 6.73
C GLY A 60 -0.08 7.04 6.16
N GLY A 61 0.88 7.00 5.24
CA GLY A 61 1.44 8.22 4.65
C GLY A 61 2.38 7.96 3.50
N PRO A 62 2.69 9.00 2.72
CA PRO A 62 3.65 8.90 1.63
C PRO A 62 5.07 8.70 2.15
N LEU A 63 5.88 8.00 1.37
CA LEU A 63 7.32 7.88 1.60
C LEU A 63 8.03 9.20 1.23
N PHE A 64 9.00 9.59 2.05
CA PHE A 64 9.87 10.74 1.88
C PHE A 64 11.27 10.25 1.56
N TYR A 65 11.75 10.60 0.38
CA TYR A 65 13.14 10.32 0.02
C TYR A 65 14.07 11.39 0.58
N THR A 66 15.14 10.95 1.22
CA THR A 66 16.20 11.80 1.75
C THR A 66 17.53 11.49 1.04
N MET A 67 18.48 12.44 1.11
CA MET A 67 19.79 12.38 0.49
C MET A 67 20.81 13.11 1.36
N ASP A 68 22.08 12.72 1.21
CA ASP A 68 23.26 13.45 1.72
C ASP A 68 23.10 13.82 3.21
N GLU A 69 23.33 15.08 3.57
CA GLU A 69 23.27 15.60 4.94
C GLU A 69 21.94 15.31 5.64
N ARG A 70 20.81 15.28 4.91
CA ARG A 70 19.50 14.97 5.49
C ARG A 70 19.39 13.49 5.87
N TYR A 71 20.05 12.60 5.14
CA TYR A 71 20.15 11.20 5.54
C TYR A 71 21.03 11.06 6.78
N GLU A 72 22.18 11.75 6.80
CA GLU A 72 23.10 11.74 7.94
C GLU A 72 22.43 12.22 9.22
N ALA A 73 21.65 13.30 9.15
CA ALA A 73 20.87 13.80 10.29
C ALA A 73 19.88 12.75 10.82
N VAL A 74 19.16 12.06 9.94
CA VAL A 74 18.22 10.99 10.35
C VAL A 74 18.97 9.80 10.94
N ALA A 75 20.12 9.43 10.36
CA ALA A 75 20.98 8.37 10.87
C ALA A 75 21.51 8.66 12.27
N GLU A 76 21.94 9.90 12.53
CA GLU A 76 22.41 10.35 13.84
C GLU A 76 21.28 10.30 14.87
N LEU A 77 20.08 10.80 14.54
CA LEU A 77 18.92 10.72 15.43
C LEU A 77 18.54 9.28 15.79
N MET A 78 18.60 8.36 14.83
CA MET A 78 18.39 6.92 15.07
C MET A 78 19.47 6.34 15.98
N SER A 79 20.74 6.70 15.74
CA SER A 79 21.89 6.24 16.52
C SER A 79 21.77 6.66 17.99
N GLN A 80 21.46 7.93 18.25
CA GLN A 80 21.25 8.47 19.60
C GLN A 80 20.06 7.80 20.31
N SER A 81 19.02 7.46 19.55
CA SER A 81 17.78 6.88 20.06
C SER A 81 17.79 5.35 20.14
N ARG A 82 18.90 4.68 19.80
CA ARG A 82 18.98 3.21 19.63
C ARG A 82 18.52 2.39 20.83
N HIS A 83 18.56 2.96 22.04
CA HIS A 83 18.19 2.31 23.30
C HIS A 83 16.88 2.83 23.87
N ASP A 84 16.25 3.83 23.23
CA ASP A 84 14.95 4.36 23.62
C ASP A 84 13.90 3.92 22.60
N PRO A 85 13.13 2.83 22.87
CA PRO A 85 12.08 2.37 21.97
C PRO A 85 10.93 3.37 21.80
N LYS A 86 10.82 4.39 22.66
CA LYS A 86 9.75 5.40 22.61
C LYS A 86 10.19 6.68 21.91
N ALA A 87 11.44 6.76 21.44
CA ALA A 87 11.94 7.93 20.76
C ALA A 87 11.09 8.26 19.52
N PRO A 88 10.70 9.53 19.31
CA PRO A 88 9.84 9.92 18.19
C PRO A 88 10.38 9.57 16.81
N ILE A 89 11.70 9.39 16.66
CA ILE A 89 12.32 9.01 15.39
C ILE A 89 11.76 7.68 14.86
N TRP A 90 11.38 6.74 15.74
CA TRP A 90 10.82 5.44 15.32
C TRP A 90 9.45 5.55 14.65
N ILE A 91 8.72 6.65 14.87
CA ILE A 91 7.46 6.96 14.19
C ILE A 91 7.73 7.39 12.73
N LEU A 92 8.84 8.11 12.50
CA LEU A 92 9.15 8.72 11.21
C LEU A 92 9.89 7.78 10.25
N VAL A 93 10.80 6.96 10.77
CA VAL A 93 11.70 6.14 9.93
C VAL A 93 11.02 5.16 8.96
N PRO A 94 9.80 4.63 9.21
CA PRO A 94 9.11 3.83 8.20
C PRO A 94 8.74 4.63 6.94
N PHE A 95 8.59 5.94 7.08
CA PHE A 95 8.23 6.87 6.00
C PHE A 95 9.45 7.53 5.36
N ILE A 96 10.67 7.21 5.75
CA ILE A 96 11.88 7.82 5.19
C ILE A 96 12.71 6.74 4.50
N ASP A 97 13.11 6.96 3.25
CA ASP A 97 14.11 6.12 2.58
C ASP A 97 15.17 6.96 1.85
N VAL A 98 16.29 6.36 1.48
CA VAL A 98 17.37 7.06 0.77
C VAL A 98 17.13 6.99 -0.73
N LEU A 99 17.14 8.14 -1.41
CA LEU A 99 17.16 8.12 -2.88
C LEU A 99 18.55 7.63 -3.32
N ARG A 100 18.61 6.41 -3.85
CA ARG A 100 19.82 5.91 -4.50
C ARG A 100 19.79 6.37 -5.96
N THR A 101 20.96 6.69 -6.51
CA THR A 101 21.19 7.33 -7.82
C THR A 101 20.57 6.65 -9.05
N ASN A 102 19.91 5.50 -8.89
CA ASN A 102 19.23 4.75 -9.95
C ASN A 102 17.70 4.63 -9.76
N TYR A 103 17.09 5.44 -8.88
CA TYR A 103 15.66 5.32 -8.58
C TYR A 103 14.80 6.02 -9.66
N GLN A 104 14.37 5.27 -10.68
CA GLN A 104 13.54 5.74 -11.81
C GLN A 104 12.03 5.52 -11.59
N PHE A 105 11.49 6.06 -10.50
CA PHE A 105 10.06 5.92 -10.17
C PHE A 105 9.35 7.26 -10.04
N ASP A 106 9.70 8.25 -10.87
CA ASP A 106 9.06 9.58 -10.91
C ASP A 106 7.54 9.52 -11.15
N TRP A 107 7.05 8.38 -11.63
CA TRP A 107 5.65 8.09 -11.97
C TRP A 107 4.88 7.33 -10.87
N GLU A 108 5.56 6.82 -9.84
CA GLU A 108 4.98 6.07 -8.72
C GLU A 108 5.35 6.76 -7.41
N ARG A 109 4.34 7.03 -6.58
CA ARG A 109 4.55 7.48 -5.22
C ARG A 109 4.32 6.33 -4.27
N GLU A 110 5.36 5.94 -3.55
CA GLU A 110 5.26 4.91 -2.52
C GLU A 110 4.58 5.45 -1.25
N TRP A 111 3.73 4.62 -0.65
CA TRP A 111 3.04 4.87 0.61
C TRP A 111 3.32 3.75 1.60
N ARG A 112 3.20 4.05 2.89
CA ARG A 112 3.47 3.12 3.99
C ARG A 112 2.38 3.18 5.03
N VAL A 113 2.11 2.03 5.65
CA VAL A 113 1.32 1.93 6.89
C VAL A 113 2.14 1.08 7.88
N PRO A 114 2.61 1.63 9.00
CA PRO A 114 3.59 0.97 9.89
C PRO A 114 2.95 -0.06 10.84
N HIS A 115 1.99 -0.82 10.35
CA HIS A 115 1.29 -1.92 11.02
C HIS A 115 0.37 -2.64 10.02
N ASN A 116 -0.27 -3.72 10.46
CA ASN A 116 -1.28 -4.41 9.66
C ASN A 116 -2.43 -3.44 9.31
N ILE A 117 -2.91 -3.50 8.07
CA ILE A 117 -4.10 -2.76 7.65
C ILE A 117 -5.30 -3.66 7.90
N LYS A 118 -6.15 -3.28 8.86
CA LYS A 118 -7.47 -3.90 9.05
C LYS A 118 -8.51 -3.02 8.38
N PHE A 119 -9.41 -3.60 7.60
CA PHE A 119 -10.36 -2.85 6.80
C PHE A 119 -11.69 -3.60 6.65
N ASP A 120 -12.77 -2.84 6.66
CA ASP A 120 -14.08 -3.29 6.19
C ASP A 120 -14.09 -3.27 4.66
N PRO A 121 -14.79 -4.18 3.96
CA PRO A 121 -14.87 -4.14 2.50
C PRO A 121 -15.36 -2.81 1.93
N LYS A 122 -16.17 -2.04 2.66
CA LYS A 122 -16.60 -0.70 2.24
C LYS A 122 -15.45 0.30 2.15
N ALA A 123 -14.32 0.03 2.79
CA ALA A 123 -13.11 0.86 2.64
C ALA A 123 -12.37 0.57 1.33
N VAL A 124 -12.64 -0.57 0.68
CA VAL A 124 -12.03 -0.92 -0.61
C VAL A 124 -12.70 -0.13 -1.72
N SER A 125 -11.92 0.71 -2.39
CA SER A 125 -12.39 1.56 -3.48
C SER A 125 -12.47 0.83 -4.80
N PHE A 126 -11.63 -0.19 -5.01
CA PHE A 126 -11.67 -1.07 -6.17
C PHE A 126 -10.89 -2.36 -5.92
N VAL A 127 -11.21 -3.41 -6.68
CA VAL A 127 -10.36 -4.60 -6.82
C VAL A 127 -9.75 -4.61 -8.21
N LEU A 128 -8.43 -4.81 -8.27
CA LEU A 128 -7.69 -5.00 -9.50
C LEU A 128 -7.56 -6.51 -9.75
N LEU A 129 -8.07 -6.99 -10.88
CA LEU A 129 -7.95 -8.36 -11.35
C LEU A 129 -8.25 -8.45 -12.86
N PRO A 130 -7.80 -9.51 -13.56
CA PRO A 130 -8.12 -9.72 -14.98
C PRO A 130 -9.64 -9.71 -15.25
N GLU A 131 -10.08 -9.00 -16.30
CA GLU A 131 -11.50 -8.89 -16.71
C GLU A 131 -12.20 -10.25 -16.87
N ASP A 132 -11.49 -11.23 -17.40
CA ASP A 132 -11.97 -12.60 -17.59
C ASP A 132 -12.25 -13.34 -16.26
N GLU A 133 -11.84 -12.78 -15.12
CA GLU A 133 -12.10 -13.30 -13.78
C GLU A 133 -13.20 -12.52 -13.03
N HIS A 134 -13.74 -11.43 -13.60
CA HIS A 134 -14.68 -10.53 -12.90
C HIS A 134 -15.97 -11.24 -12.49
N ASP A 135 -16.58 -11.99 -13.41
CA ASP A 135 -17.84 -12.70 -13.14
C ASP A 135 -17.66 -13.81 -12.11
N VAL A 136 -16.55 -14.56 -12.22
CA VAL A 136 -16.23 -15.65 -11.29
C VAL A 136 -15.96 -15.10 -9.89
N PHE A 137 -15.19 -14.01 -9.79
CA PHE A 137 -14.91 -13.34 -8.52
C PHE A 137 -16.19 -12.81 -7.88
N SER A 138 -17.05 -12.16 -8.65
CA SER A 138 -18.33 -11.62 -8.16
C SER A 138 -19.24 -12.73 -7.66
N ALA A 139 -19.41 -13.79 -8.44
CA ALA A 139 -20.22 -14.95 -8.04
C ALA A 139 -19.66 -15.63 -6.78
N TYR A 140 -18.34 -15.73 -6.66
CA TYR A 140 -17.67 -16.26 -5.47
C TYR A 140 -17.96 -15.40 -4.24
N CYS A 141 -17.81 -14.07 -4.35
CA CYS A 141 -18.10 -13.14 -3.25
C CYS A 141 -19.56 -13.20 -2.80
N ILE A 142 -20.52 -13.23 -3.74
CA ILE A 142 -21.95 -13.35 -3.44
C ILE A 142 -22.23 -14.66 -2.71
N SER A 143 -21.74 -15.78 -3.25
CA SER A 143 -21.95 -17.11 -2.66
C SER A 143 -21.40 -17.19 -1.24
N LYS A 144 -20.15 -16.78 -1.04
CA LYS A 144 -19.48 -16.82 0.26
C LYS A 144 -20.07 -15.85 1.27
N HIS A 145 -20.62 -14.72 0.81
CA HIS A 145 -21.37 -13.79 1.64
C HIS A 145 -22.70 -14.39 2.11
N ALA A 146 -23.45 -15.05 1.21
CA ALA A 146 -24.70 -15.74 1.56
C ALA A 146 -24.45 -16.88 2.58
N GLU A 147 -23.30 -17.54 2.51
CA GLU A 147 -22.85 -18.53 3.50
C GLU A 147 -22.40 -17.91 4.84
N GLY A 148 -22.30 -16.58 4.95
CA GLY A 148 -21.78 -15.89 6.13
C GLY A 148 -20.28 -16.05 6.35
N SER A 149 -19.55 -16.55 5.35
CA SER A 149 -18.12 -16.90 5.45
C SER A 149 -17.18 -15.77 5.05
N MET A 150 -17.67 -14.76 4.33
CA MET A 150 -16.91 -13.56 4.00
C MET A 150 -17.82 -12.34 3.82
N PRO A 151 -17.30 -11.12 3.96
CA PRO A 151 -18.08 -9.94 3.71
C PRO A 151 -18.15 -9.63 2.19
N LEU A 152 -19.22 -8.95 1.75
CA LEU A 152 -19.45 -8.64 0.34
C LEU A 152 -18.56 -7.46 -0.10
N TYR A 153 -17.76 -7.66 -1.14
CA TYR A 153 -16.99 -6.61 -1.80
C TYR A 153 -17.83 -5.98 -2.90
N ASP A 154 -18.68 -5.03 -2.52
CA ASP A 154 -19.50 -4.24 -3.44
C ASP A 154 -18.73 -2.99 -3.90
N CYS A 155 -17.67 -3.21 -4.66
CA CYS A 155 -16.82 -2.15 -5.21
C CYS A 155 -16.47 -2.46 -6.68
N PRO A 156 -16.10 -1.43 -7.47
CA PRO A 156 -15.74 -1.64 -8.86
C PRO A 156 -14.59 -2.64 -9.04
N LEU A 157 -14.74 -3.53 -10.02
CA LEU A 157 -13.69 -4.40 -10.51
C LEU A 157 -13.03 -3.74 -11.72
N ILE A 158 -11.71 -3.63 -11.70
CA ILE A 158 -10.95 -3.02 -12.79
C ILE A 158 -9.84 -3.96 -13.27
N ASP A 159 -9.46 -3.79 -14.53
CA ASP A 159 -8.33 -4.49 -15.13
C ASP A 159 -7.26 -3.48 -15.57
N HIS A 160 -6.00 -3.77 -15.26
CA HIS A 160 -4.84 -2.98 -15.68
C HIS A 160 -4.70 -2.87 -17.21
N ARG A 161 -5.36 -3.75 -17.99
CA ARG A 161 -5.40 -3.74 -19.46
C ARG A 161 -6.39 -2.71 -20.03
N TRP A 162 -7.32 -2.21 -19.21
CA TRP A 162 -8.34 -1.30 -19.70
C TRP A 162 -7.77 0.06 -20.10
N PRO A 163 -8.34 0.71 -21.14
CA PRO A 163 -8.04 2.10 -21.43
C PRO A 163 -8.38 3.00 -20.24
N LYS A 164 -7.57 4.04 -20.04
CA LYS A 164 -7.74 5.03 -18.95
C LYS A 164 -9.19 5.51 -18.79
N GLU A 165 -9.87 5.80 -19.90
CA GLU A 165 -11.24 6.32 -19.88
C GLU A 165 -12.24 5.31 -19.34
N ARG A 166 -12.08 4.02 -19.65
CA ARG A 166 -12.93 2.95 -19.09
C ARG A 166 -12.73 2.87 -17.58
N ILE A 167 -11.48 2.87 -17.11
CA ILE A 167 -11.18 2.82 -15.67
C ILE A 167 -11.77 4.04 -14.95
N ARG A 168 -11.62 5.24 -15.53
CA ARG A 168 -12.18 6.47 -14.95
C ARG A 168 -13.70 6.38 -14.80
N VAL A 169 -14.42 5.99 -15.84
CA VAL A 169 -15.89 5.85 -15.78
C VAL A 169 -16.31 4.79 -14.76
N THR A 170 -15.56 3.69 -14.65
CA THR A 170 -15.85 2.62 -13.69
C THR A 170 -15.64 3.04 -12.23
N LEU A 171 -14.66 3.91 -11.94
CA LEU A 171 -14.37 4.37 -10.58
C LEU A 171 -15.23 5.55 -10.10
N GLY A 172 -15.95 6.22 -11.01
CA GLY A 172 -16.73 7.44 -10.72
C GLY A 172 -15.87 8.69 -10.61
#